data_AF-A0A9X2LLZ2-F1
#
_entry.id   AF-A0A9X2LLZ2-F1
#
_cell.length_a   1.000
_cell.length_b   1.000
_cell.length_c   1.000
_cell.angle_alpha   90.00
_cell.angle_beta   90.00
_cell.angle_gamma   90.00
#
_symmetry.space_group_name_H-M   'P 1'
#
loop_
_entity.id
_entity.type
_entity.pdbx_description
1 polymer ?
#
loop_
_entity_poly.entity_id
_entity_poly.type
_entity_poly.pdbx_seq_one_letter_code
_entity_poly.pdbx_strand_id
1 'polypeptide(L)'
;MSKDNGPQSPAEWRELLNAPYDYPEEIEEAPKRSVRRRARKIYRQDQKTELKRRLAEERRREPVTAGGAILVIAGFLALGAAATHWWPNDAPAKVVRAGSPPETRTESAPARGTGAPAAPSPSASAPALPKVDLSKPEKAAEGWARVYWARNPPVDKTHKAAVDRAAPWMTSALRENLKKFDDPAWNEMVSNGGVSTVGKVTVGPADDDRVRSQMDTPLRVWRKVTVETTVAGYRKYNETKVLLTEVMRDGNEWRVGRILGV
;
A
#
# COMPACT_ATOMS: atom_id res chain seq x y z
N MET A 1 -33.09 12.61 15.21
CA MET A 1 -31.79 12.16 14.69
C MET A 1 -31.02 11.55 15.86
N SER A 2 -31.20 10.26 16.11
CA SER A 2 -30.49 9.56 17.18
C SER A 2 -29.15 9.09 16.63
N LYS A 3 -28.05 9.43 17.34
CA LYS A 3 -26.71 8.93 17.03
C LYS A 3 -26.64 7.46 17.43
N ASP A 4 -26.44 6.57 16.47
CA ASP A 4 -26.11 5.17 16.73
C ASP A 4 -24.69 5.09 17.32
N ASN A 5 -24.60 5.16 18.64
CA ASN A 5 -23.38 4.83 19.36
C ASN A 5 -23.24 3.30 19.34
N GLY A 6 -22.24 2.81 18.61
CA GLY A 6 -21.92 1.38 18.57
C GLY A 6 -21.56 0.85 19.97
N PRO A 7 -21.62 -0.49 20.16
CA PRO A 7 -21.45 -1.14 21.45
C PRO A 7 -20.08 -0.80 22.07
N GLN A 8 -20.11 -0.24 23.27
CA GLN A 8 -18.96 0.29 24.01
C GLN A 8 -18.34 -0.74 24.95
N SER A 9 -19.04 -1.84 25.25
CA SER A 9 -18.54 -2.88 26.16
C SER A 9 -18.46 -4.27 25.51
N PRO A 10 -17.55 -5.15 25.98
CA PRO A 10 -17.50 -6.55 25.53
C PRO A 10 -18.79 -7.33 25.83
N ALA A 11 -19.62 -6.87 26.78
CA ALA A 11 -20.93 -7.45 27.04
C ALA A 11 -21.92 -7.03 25.93
N GLU A 12 -21.92 -5.76 25.53
CA GLU A 12 -22.73 -5.25 24.42
C GLU A 12 -22.30 -5.84 23.08
N TRP A 13 -21.01 -6.07 22.85
CA TRP A 13 -20.54 -6.81 21.68
C TRP A 13 -21.02 -8.25 21.71
N ARG A 14 -21.01 -8.91 22.86
CA ARG A 14 -21.59 -10.25 22.99
C ARG A 14 -23.10 -10.21 22.74
N GLU A 15 -23.79 -9.18 23.18
CA GLU A 15 -25.24 -9.03 22.98
C GLU A 15 -25.59 -8.73 21.53
N LEU A 16 -24.79 -7.91 20.83
CA LEU A 16 -24.94 -7.60 19.41
C LEU A 16 -24.55 -8.79 18.52
N LEU A 17 -23.54 -9.57 18.90
CA LEU A 17 -23.18 -10.82 18.23
C LEU A 17 -24.14 -11.97 18.56
N ASN A 18 -24.76 -11.93 19.74
CA ASN A 18 -25.84 -12.83 20.13
C ASN A 18 -27.22 -12.29 19.70
N ALA A 19 -27.28 -11.15 19.00
CA ALA A 19 -28.53 -10.59 18.52
C ALA A 19 -29.23 -11.69 17.73
N PRO A 20 -30.45 -12.08 18.14
CA PRO A 20 -31.13 -13.20 17.52
C PRO A 20 -31.33 -12.85 16.06
N TYR A 21 -30.70 -13.63 15.18
CA TYR A 21 -30.94 -13.52 13.75
C TYR A 21 -32.43 -13.71 13.55
N ASP A 22 -33.09 -12.73 12.93
CA ASP A 22 -34.53 -12.76 12.73
C ASP A 22 -34.85 -13.88 11.73
N TYR A 23 -35.37 -14.99 12.25
CA TYR A 23 -35.75 -16.13 11.44
C TYR A 23 -37.25 -16.03 11.19
N PRO A 24 -37.71 -16.33 9.97
CA PRO A 24 -39.14 -16.30 9.67
C PRO A 24 -39.90 -17.22 10.64
N GLU A 25 -41.08 -16.77 11.07
CA GLU A 25 -41.91 -17.42 12.12
C GLU A 25 -42.16 -18.91 11.83
N GLU A 26 -42.28 -19.28 10.55
CA GLU A 26 -42.41 -20.66 10.07
C GLU A 26 -41.28 -21.60 10.55
N ILE A 27 -40.06 -21.08 10.70
CA ILE A 27 -38.90 -21.82 11.22
C ILE A 27 -38.91 -21.86 12.75
N GLU A 28 -39.53 -20.89 13.41
CA GLU A 28 -39.60 -20.79 14.86
C GLU A 28 -40.69 -21.72 15.43
N GLU A 29 -41.81 -21.84 14.72
CA GLU A 29 -42.97 -22.67 15.03
C GLU A 29 -42.75 -24.17 14.79
N ALA A 30 -41.66 -24.56 14.11
CA ALA A 30 -41.46 -25.97 13.78
C ALA A 30 -41.33 -26.85 15.05
N PRO A 31 -42.08 -27.97 15.12
CA PRO A 31 -42.35 -28.66 16.39
C PRO A 31 -41.10 -29.30 17.02
N LYS A 32 -40.10 -29.67 16.21
CA LYS A 32 -38.88 -30.36 16.67
C LYS A 32 -37.65 -29.46 16.59
N ARG A 33 -36.87 -29.41 17.66
CA ARG A 33 -35.62 -28.62 17.76
C ARG A 33 -34.58 -28.98 16.66
N SER A 34 -34.53 -30.24 16.24
CA SER A 34 -33.64 -30.70 15.17
C SER A 34 -34.04 -30.17 13.79
N VAL A 35 -35.35 -30.04 13.53
CA VAL A 35 -35.91 -29.48 12.29
C VAL A 35 -35.63 -27.99 12.23
N ARG A 36 -35.86 -27.26 13.34
CA ARG A 36 -35.51 -25.84 13.47
C ARG A 36 -34.04 -25.57 13.16
N ARG A 37 -33.12 -26.36 13.72
CA ARG A 37 -31.68 -26.22 13.46
C ARG A 37 -31.32 -26.43 11.99
N ARG A 38 -31.95 -27.39 11.31
CA ARG A 38 -31.72 -27.66 9.88
C ARG A 38 -32.30 -26.53 9.02
N ALA A 39 -33.52 -26.09 9.30
CA ALA A 39 -34.17 -24.97 8.61
C ALA A 39 -33.37 -23.66 8.76
N ARG A 40 -32.92 -23.32 9.98
CA ARG A 40 -32.03 -22.16 10.22
C ARG A 40 -30.69 -22.27 9.48
N LYS A 41 -30.20 -23.48 9.22
CA LYS A 41 -28.95 -23.69 8.47
C LYS A 41 -29.18 -23.48 6.97
N ILE A 42 -30.28 -24.03 6.43
CA ILE A 42 -30.66 -23.90 5.02
C ILE A 42 -30.95 -22.43 4.70
N TYR A 43 -31.73 -21.74 5.53
CA TYR A 43 -32.05 -20.33 5.36
C TYR A 43 -30.79 -19.44 5.30
N ARG A 44 -29.81 -19.69 6.18
CA ARG A 44 -28.53 -18.97 6.17
C ARG A 44 -27.68 -19.25 4.93
N GLN A 45 -27.82 -20.43 4.32
CA GLN A 45 -27.13 -20.74 3.07
C GLN A 45 -27.81 -20.04 1.89
N ASP A 46 -29.14 -20.02 1.87
CA ASP A 46 -29.94 -19.43 0.80
C ASP A 46 -29.76 -17.90 0.70
N GLN A 47 -29.72 -17.21 1.84
CA GLN A 47 -29.41 -15.77 1.90
C GLN A 47 -28.02 -15.45 1.33
N LYS A 48 -27.04 -16.31 1.59
CA LYS A 48 -25.68 -16.12 1.05
C LYS A 48 -25.62 -16.33 -0.46
N THR A 49 -26.41 -17.26 -1.00
CA THR A 49 -26.49 -17.49 -2.44
C THR A 49 -27.24 -16.36 -3.15
N GLU A 50 -28.30 -15.84 -2.55
CA GLU A 50 -29.07 -14.69 -3.04
C GLU A 50 -28.18 -13.43 -3.15
N LEU A 51 -27.41 -13.12 -2.12
CA LEU A 51 -26.47 -11.99 -2.13
C LEU A 51 -25.40 -12.13 -3.21
N LYS A 52 -24.82 -13.33 -3.37
CA LYS A 52 -23.84 -13.61 -4.43
C LYS A 52 -24.46 -13.47 -5.82
N ARG A 53 -25.71 -13.88 -5.98
CA ARG A 53 -26.45 -13.74 -7.24
C ARG A 53 -26.69 -12.27 -7.58
N ARG A 54 -27.13 -11.46 -6.62
CA ARG A 54 -27.30 -10.01 -6.79
C ARG A 54 -26.00 -9.31 -7.18
N LEU A 55 -24.90 -9.64 -6.51
CA LEU A 55 -23.56 -9.16 -6.87
C LEU A 55 -23.12 -9.57 -8.29
N ALA A 56 -23.47 -10.78 -8.73
CA ALA A 56 -23.19 -11.24 -10.07
C ALA A 56 -24.06 -10.54 -11.14
N GLU A 57 -25.32 -10.23 -10.81
CA GLU A 57 -26.24 -9.49 -11.67
C GLU A 57 -25.82 -8.01 -11.81
N GLU A 58 -25.33 -7.38 -10.74
CA GLU A 58 -24.74 -6.04 -10.78
C GLU A 58 -23.50 -6.01 -11.68
N ARG A 59 -22.60 -6.99 -11.54
CA ARG A 59 -21.41 -7.12 -12.42
C ARG A 59 -21.76 -7.35 -13.89
N ARG A 60 -22.94 -7.91 -14.19
CA ARG A 60 -23.42 -8.08 -15.58
C ARG A 60 -24.02 -6.81 -16.17
N ARG A 61 -24.47 -5.85 -15.36
CA ARG A 61 -25.04 -4.57 -15.83
C ARG A 61 -23.98 -3.55 -16.25
N GLU A 62 -22.71 -3.74 -15.89
CA GLU A 62 -21.57 -2.95 -16.38
C GLU A 62 -20.63 -3.78 -17.27
N PRO A 63 -21.00 -4.10 -18.53
CA PRO A 63 -20.05 -4.71 -19.44
C PRO A 63 -19.04 -3.65 -19.90
N VAL A 64 -17.83 -3.69 -19.35
CA VAL A 64 -16.66 -2.97 -19.89
C VAL A 64 -16.45 -3.43 -21.34
N THR A 65 -16.86 -2.60 -22.30
CA THR A 65 -16.75 -2.91 -23.72
C THR A 65 -15.30 -2.78 -24.16
N ALA A 66 -14.75 -3.82 -24.81
CA ALA A 66 -13.37 -3.84 -25.29
C ALA A 66 -13.01 -2.64 -26.19
N GLY A 67 -13.99 -2.05 -26.87
CA GLY A 67 -13.82 -0.81 -27.65
C GLY A 67 -13.53 0.43 -26.79
N GLY A 68 -14.06 0.52 -25.58
CA GLY A 68 -13.76 1.61 -24.64
C GLY A 68 -12.31 1.54 -24.14
N ALA A 69 -11.80 0.33 -23.88
CA ALA A 69 -10.40 0.13 -23.52
C ALA A 69 -9.45 0.52 -24.66
N ILE A 70 -9.80 0.23 -25.92
CA ILE A 70 -8.99 0.61 -27.09
C ILE A 70 -8.97 2.14 -27.27
N LEU A 71 -10.09 2.83 -27.09
CA LEU A 71 -10.14 4.30 -27.18
C LEU A 71 -9.32 4.99 -26.08
N VAL A 72 -9.32 4.44 -24.87
CA VAL A 72 -8.48 4.94 -23.77
C VAL A 72 -7.00 4.76 -24.08
N ILE A 73 -6.59 3.57 -24.56
CA ILE A 73 -5.20 3.28 -24.94
C ILE A 73 -4.75 4.17 -26.11
N ALA A 74 -5.60 4.35 -27.13
CA ALA A 74 -5.31 5.22 -28.27
C ALA A 74 -5.18 6.70 -27.84
N GLY A 75 -5.98 7.16 -26.87
CA GLY A 75 -5.88 8.50 -26.31
C GLY A 75 -4.55 8.75 -25.59
N PHE A 76 -4.06 7.78 -24.82
CA PHE A 76 -2.74 7.89 -24.16
C PHE A 76 -1.57 7.87 -25.16
N LEU A 77 -1.66 7.10 -26.24
CA LEU A 77 -0.64 7.09 -27.29
C LEU A 77 -0.63 8.38 -28.12
N ALA A 78 -1.81 8.96 -28.40
CA ALA A 78 -1.92 10.24 -29.12
C ALA A 78 -1.40 11.43 -28.28
N LEU A 79 -1.67 11.44 -26.96
CA LEU A 79 -1.09 12.43 -26.03
C LEU A 79 0.42 12.25 -25.87
N GLY A 80 0.92 11.01 -25.89
CA GLY A 80 2.35 10.72 -25.87
C GLY A 80 3.09 11.23 -27.13
N ALA A 81 2.46 11.16 -28.30
CA ALA A 81 3.05 11.65 -29.55
C ALA A 81 3.01 13.20 -29.69
N ALA A 82 2.01 13.86 -29.12
CA ALA A 82 1.94 15.32 -29.08
C ALA A 82 3.00 15.94 -28.15
N ALA A 83 3.35 15.26 -27.06
CA ALA A 83 4.44 15.67 -26.16
C ALA A 83 5.82 15.64 -26.83
N THR A 84 6.03 14.80 -27.83
CA THR A 84 7.27 14.74 -28.63
C THR A 84 7.35 15.80 -29.73
N HIS A 85 6.21 16.40 -30.13
CA HIS A 85 6.15 17.32 -31.28
C HIS A 85 6.15 18.81 -30.89
N TRP A 86 5.88 19.14 -29.61
CA TRP A 86 5.85 20.53 -29.09
C TRP A 86 7.07 20.92 -28.25
N TRP A 87 8.01 19.99 -28.02
CA TRP A 87 9.35 20.33 -27.56
C TRP A 87 10.35 20.18 -28.72
N PRO A 88 11.00 21.26 -29.16
CA PRO A 88 11.99 21.21 -30.24
C PRO A 88 13.24 20.43 -29.82
N ASN A 89 13.75 19.66 -30.79
CA ASN A 89 15.01 18.93 -30.83
C ASN A 89 16.21 19.62 -30.16
N ASP A 90 17.06 18.83 -29.51
CA ASP A 90 18.42 18.61 -30.01
C ASP A 90 18.95 17.20 -29.65
N ALA A 91 19.58 16.59 -30.65
CA ALA A 91 19.90 15.17 -30.88
C ALA A 91 21.00 14.56 -29.95
N PRO A 92 21.51 13.33 -30.17
CA PRO A 92 21.06 12.23 -31.03
C PRO A 92 20.83 10.90 -30.28
N ALA A 93 19.87 10.11 -30.78
CA ALA A 93 19.75 8.71 -30.41
C ALA A 93 21.00 7.95 -30.89
N LYS A 94 21.88 7.55 -29.97
CA LYS A 94 22.92 6.55 -30.23
C LYS A 94 22.59 5.28 -29.45
N VAL A 95 21.87 4.39 -30.13
CA VAL A 95 21.74 2.99 -29.75
C VAL A 95 23.14 2.37 -29.84
N VAL A 96 23.70 1.92 -28.71
CA VAL A 96 24.88 1.04 -28.74
C VAL A 96 24.52 -0.29 -28.08
N ARG A 97 24.44 -1.26 -28.97
CA ARG A 97 24.25 -2.70 -28.78
C ARG A 97 25.51 -3.31 -28.15
N ALA A 98 25.32 -4.39 -27.40
CA ALA A 98 26.40 -5.19 -26.81
C ALA A 98 27.24 -5.94 -27.86
N GLY A 99 28.58 -5.94 -27.71
CA GLY A 99 29.50 -6.91 -28.35
C GLY A 99 30.88 -6.38 -28.81
N SER A 100 31.89 -6.49 -27.94
CA SER A 100 33.35 -6.75 -28.20
C SER A 100 34.21 -5.71 -29.01
N PRO A 101 35.56 -5.85 -29.11
CA PRO A 101 36.63 -5.56 -28.12
C PRO A 101 37.70 -4.54 -28.67
N PRO A 102 38.88 -4.28 -28.03
CA PRO A 102 39.57 -2.97 -28.02
C PRO A 102 40.66 -2.79 -29.10
N GLU A 103 41.00 -1.53 -29.48
CA GLU A 103 42.39 -1.13 -29.77
C GLU A 103 42.66 0.39 -30.00
N THR A 104 43.80 0.83 -29.45
CA THR A 104 44.80 1.85 -29.86
C THR A 104 44.47 3.32 -30.21
N ARG A 105 44.88 4.19 -29.25
CA ARG A 105 45.67 5.44 -29.31
C ARG A 105 46.19 5.91 -30.70
N THR A 106 46.01 7.21 -31.02
CA THR A 106 47.08 8.11 -31.52
C THR A 106 46.68 9.58 -31.27
N GLU A 107 47.68 10.35 -30.84
CA GLU A 107 47.69 11.74 -30.40
C GLU A 107 48.20 12.64 -31.54
N SER A 108 47.61 13.83 -31.74
CA SER A 108 48.23 15.00 -32.40
C SER A 108 47.35 16.26 -32.19
N ALA A 109 47.95 17.29 -31.60
CA ALA A 109 47.37 18.60 -31.24
C ALA A 109 47.79 19.70 -32.27
N PRO A 110 47.59 21.02 -32.04
CA PRO A 110 46.40 21.79 -31.61
C PRO A 110 46.10 23.00 -32.55
N ALA A 111 44.90 23.62 -32.44
CA ALA A 111 44.77 25.09 -32.50
C ALA A 111 43.36 25.63 -32.16
N ARG A 112 43.36 26.52 -31.15
CA ARG A 112 42.46 27.67 -30.88
C ARG A 112 41.00 27.43 -30.48
N GLY A 113 40.69 27.84 -29.24
CA GLY A 113 39.34 28.24 -28.83
C GLY A 113 39.13 28.15 -27.32
N THR A 114 39.28 29.29 -26.63
CA THR A 114 38.55 29.74 -25.42
C THR A 114 37.91 28.72 -24.46
N GLY A 115 38.24 28.89 -23.17
CA GLY A 115 37.33 28.59 -22.06
C GLY A 115 37.68 27.33 -21.30
N ALA A 116 38.21 27.50 -20.08
CA ALA A 116 38.32 26.43 -19.11
C ALA A 116 36.92 25.97 -18.67
N PRO A 117 36.62 24.66 -18.66
CA PRO A 117 35.52 24.14 -17.87
C PRO A 117 36.07 23.33 -16.70
N ALA A 118 35.66 23.76 -15.50
CA ALA A 118 35.82 23.03 -14.27
C ALA A 118 35.20 21.63 -14.35
N ALA A 119 35.81 20.70 -13.64
CA ALA A 119 35.42 19.29 -13.52
C ALA A 119 33.92 19.11 -13.22
N PRO A 120 33.21 18.18 -13.89
CA PRO A 120 31.84 17.86 -13.53
C PRO A 120 31.83 16.92 -12.31
N SER A 121 31.26 17.41 -11.21
CA SER A 121 30.80 16.62 -10.07
C SER A 121 29.35 16.14 -10.31
N PRO A 122 28.86 15.10 -9.60
CA PRO A 122 28.17 13.98 -10.21
C PRO A 122 26.62 14.05 -10.22
N SER A 123 26.07 13.28 -11.18
CA SER A 123 24.80 12.52 -11.18
C SER A 123 23.58 13.06 -10.44
N ALA A 124 22.54 13.42 -11.21
CA ALA A 124 21.18 13.55 -10.70
C ALA A 124 20.64 12.18 -10.26
N SER A 125 20.61 11.99 -8.94
CA SER A 125 20.11 10.81 -8.25
C SER A 125 18.64 10.52 -8.55
N ALA A 126 18.30 9.24 -8.63
CA ALA A 126 16.95 8.72 -8.40
C ALA A 126 16.32 9.38 -7.15
N PRO A 127 14.98 9.49 -7.03
CA PRO A 127 14.34 10.08 -5.85
C PRO A 127 14.93 9.41 -4.61
N ALA A 128 15.68 10.19 -3.84
CA ALA A 128 16.49 9.67 -2.76
C ALA A 128 15.54 9.01 -1.76
N LEU A 129 15.83 7.75 -1.42
CA LEU A 129 15.21 7.13 -0.25
C LEU A 129 15.36 8.10 0.93
N PRO A 130 14.32 8.29 1.74
CA PRO A 130 14.42 9.21 2.88
C PRO A 130 15.65 8.80 3.70
N LYS A 131 16.45 9.80 4.10
CA LYS A 131 17.60 9.55 4.96
C LYS A 131 17.11 8.81 6.20
N VAL A 132 17.73 7.67 6.50
CA VAL A 132 17.37 6.83 7.65
C VAL A 132 17.65 7.65 8.92
N ASP A 133 16.59 8.06 9.60
CA ASP A 133 16.64 8.77 10.88
C ASP A 133 15.96 7.92 11.96
N LEU A 134 16.79 7.36 12.83
CA LEU A 134 16.40 6.49 13.94
C LEU A 134 16.63 7.16 15.30
N SER A 135 16.85 8.48 15.32
CA SER A 135 17.16 9.23 16.53
C SER A 135 15.97 9.35 17.49
N LYS A 136 14.75 9.38 16.93
CA LYS A 136 13.49 9.48 17.65
C LYS A 136 12.51 8.40 17.18
N PRO A 137 11.66 7.87 18.07
CA PRO A 137 10.71 6.85 17.69
C PRO A 137 9.72 7.33 16.64
N GLU A 138 9.34 8.62 16.67
CA GLU A 138 8.43 9.21 15.68
C GLU A 138 9.07 9.23 14.29
N LYS A 139 10.38 9.50 14.21
CA LYS A 139 11.13 9.56 12.94
C LYS A 139 11.33 8.18 12.34
N ALA A 140 11.61 7.19 13.18
CA ALA A 140 11.69 5.80 12.75
C ALA A 140 10.35 5.32 12.15
N ALA A 141 9.24 5.58 12.85
CA ALA A 141 7.90 5.21 12.39
C ALA A 141 7.47 5.98 11.12
N GLU A 142 7.76 7.28 11.05
CA GLU A 142 7.48 8.13 9.88
C GLU A 142 8.24 7.65 8.63
N GLY A 143 9.54 7.40 8.77
CA GLY A 143 10.40 6.92 7.70
C GLY A 143 9.99 5.53 7.21
N TRP A 144 9.73 4.61 8.14
CA TRP A 144 9.20 3.29 7.83
C TRP A 144 7.91 3.38 7.00
N ALA A 145 6.92 4.14 7.48
CA ALA A 145 5.61 4.22 6.85
C ALA A 145 5.67 4.82 5.45
N ARG A 146 6.47 5.88 5.25
CA ARG A 146 6.69 6.47 3.92
C ARG A 146 7.23 5.46 2.92
N VAL A 147 8.21 4.66 3.33
CA VAL A 147 8.87 3.73 2.42
C VAL A 147 8.04 2.47 2.18
N TYR A 148 7.44 1.92 3.23
CA TYR A 148 6.66 0.69 3.16
C TYR A 148 5.34 0.83 2.37
N TRP A 149 4.70 2.00 2.45
CA TRP A 149 3.44 2.28 1.74
C TRP A 149 3.62 2.89 0.36
N ALA A 150 4.84 3.33 0.00
CA ALA A 150 5.20 3.74 -1.36
C ALA A 150 5.46 2.49 -2.22
N ARG A 151 4.38 1.87 -2.70
CA ARG A 151 4.42 0.56 -3.36
C ARG A 151 4.26 0.71 -4.87
N ASN A 152 5.08 0.00 -5.63
CA ASN A 152 5.04 0.02 -7.09
C ASN A 152 5.07 -1.42 -7.63
N PRO A 153 3.91 -2.10 -7.73
CA PRO A 153 3.85 -3.51 -8.11
C PRO A 153 4.56 -3.87 -9.43
N PRO A 154 4.49 -3.06 -10.51
CA PRO A 154 5.27 -3.30 -11.72
C PRO A 154 6.78 -3.43 -11.50
N VAL A 155 7.35 -2.65 -10.58
CA VAL A 155 8.80 -2.62 -10.30
C VAL A 155 9.17 -3.64 -9.22
N ASP A 156 8.40 -3.65 -8.14
CA ASP A 156 8.65 -4.42 -6.93
C ASP A 156 8.38 -5.93 -7.11
N LYS A 157 7.48 -6.28 -8.04
CA LYS A 157 7.00 -7.64 -8.38
C LYS A 157 6.30 -8.39 -7.24
N THR A 158 6.70 -8.17 -5.98
CA THR A 158 6.20 -8.80 -4.77
C THR A 158 6.18 -7.80 -3.61
N HIS A 159 5.32 -8.01 -2.61
CA HIS A 159 5.27 -7.15 -1.42
C HIS A 159 6.57 -7.17 -0.61
N LYS A 160 7.33 -8.26 -0.72
CA LYS A 160 8.62 -8.44 -0.05
C LYS A 160 9.63 -7.35 -0.43
N ALA A 161 9.57 -6.81 -1.65
CA ALA A 161 10.44 -5.73 -2.08
C ALA A 161 10.15 -4.42 -1.32
N ALA A 162 8.87 -4.11 -1.04
CA ALA A 162 8.50 -2.98 -0.18
C ALA A 162 8.97 -3.18 1.26
N VAL A 163 8.89 -4.41 1.78
CA VAL A 163 9.42 -4.79 3.09
C VAL A 163 10.94 -4.61 3.15
N ASP A 164 11.66 -5.03 2.11
CA ASP A 164 13.12 -4.90 2.03
C ASP A 164 13.57 -3.46 1.94
N ARG A 165 12.86 -2.64 1.17
CA ARG A 165 13.14 -1.21 1.09
C ARG A 165 12.98 -0.52 2.43
N ALA A 166 11.97 -0.92 3.22
CA ALA A 166 11.71 -0.39 4.55
C ALA A 166 12.55 -1.04 5.67
N ALA A 167 13.38 -2.04 5.36
CA ALA A 167 14.15 -2.79 6.35
C ALA A 167 15.02 -1.93 7.29
N PRO A 168 15.66 -0.83 6.83
CA PRO A 168 16.48 0.01 7.71
C PRO A 168 15.74 0.66 8.88
N TRP A 169 14.40 0.71 8.87
CA TRP A 169 13.58 1.28 9.94
C TRP A 169 12.92 0.24 10.84
N MET A 170 13.07 -1.05 10.51
CA MET A 170 12.41 -2.15 11.22
C MET A 170 13.42 -3.02 11.97
N THR A 171 12.93 -3.79 12.93
CA THR A 171 13.68 -4.91 13.49
C THR A 171 13.72 -6.08 12.49
N SER A 172 14.70 -6.96 12.64
CA SER A 172 14.82 -8.18 11.83
C SER A 172 13.58 -9.08 11.97
N ALA A 173 13.08 -9.23 13.20
CA ALA A 173 11.90 -10.04 13.52
C ALA A 173 10.64 -9.53 12.79
N LEU A 174 10.41 -8.21 12.76
CA LEU A 174 9.28 -7.64 12.05
C LEU A 174 9.39 -7.87 10.54
N ARG A 175 10.58 -7.66 9.99
CA ARG A 175 10.86 -7.88 8.55
C ARG A 175 10.55 -9.33 8.15
N GLU A 176 11.01 -10.30 8.92
CA GLU A 176 10.76 -11.72 8.65
C GLU A 176 9.27 -12.06 8.75
N ASN A 177 8.58 -11.51 9.74
CA ASN A 177 7.13 -11.67 9.88
C ASN A 177 6.38 -11.14 8.64
N LEU A 178 6.63 -9.90 8.23
CA LEU A 178 5.96 -9.29 7.07
C LEU A 178 6.26 -10.01 5.75
N LYS A 179 7.45 -10.64 5.61
CA LYS A 179 7.76 -11.45 4.42
C LYS A 179 7.08 -12.81 4.42
N LYS A 180 6.76 -13.36 5.59
CA LYS A 180 6.18 -14.69 5.74
C LYS A 180 4.70 -14.71 5.39
N PHE A 181 3.98 -13.63 5.72
CA PHE A 181 2.54 -13.52 5.46
C PHE A 181 2.25 -12.70 4.21
N ASP A 182 1.13 -13.01 3.56
CA ASP A 182 0.63 -12.22 2.44
C ASP A 182 0.12 -10.86 2.92
N ASP A 183 0.17 -9.87 2.03
CA ASP A 183 -0.27 -8.50 2.29
C ASP A 183 -1.57 -8.25 1.50
N PRO A 184 -2.74 -8.19 2.17
CA PRO A 184 -4.02 -7.98 1.50
C PRO A 184 -4.08 -6.66 0.73
N ALA A 185 -3.50 -5.58 1.27
CA ALA A 185 -3.48 -4.28 0.63
C ALA A 185 -2.58 -4.28 -0.62
N TRP A 186 -1.50 -5.08 -0.62
CA TRP A 186 -0.71 -5.34 -1.81
C TRP A 186 -1.53 -6.04 -2.89
N ASN A 187 -2.21 -7.13 -2.54
CA ASN A 187 -2.99 -7.93 -3.48
C ASN A 187 -4.14 -7.12 -4.10
N GLU A 188 -4.84 -6.33 -3.29
CA GLU A 188 -5.88 -5.42 -3.75
C GLU A 188 -5.31 -4.39 -4.74
N MET A 189 -4.20 -3.75 -4.40
CA MET A 189 -3.55 -2.77 -5.26
C MET A 189 -3.06 -3.39 -6.59
N VAL A 190 -2.46 -4.60 -6.56
CA VAL A 190 -2.07 -5.35 -7.77
C VAL A 190 -3.29 -5.61 -8.66
N SER A 191 -4.40 -6.04 -8.07
CA SER A 191 -5.63 -6.33 -8.82
C SER A 191 -6.22 -5.08 -9.49
N ASN A 192 -5.99 -3.91 -8.89
CA ASN A 192 -6.39 -2.61 -9.43
C ASN A 192 -5.35 -1.99 -10.39
N GLY A 193 -4.25 -2.68 -10.69
CA GLY A 193 -3.13 -2.14 -11.47
C GLY A 193 -2.52 -0.88 -10.85
N GLY A 194 -2.64 -0.72 -9.53
CA GLY A 194 -2.35 0.50 -8.81
C GLY A 194 -0.89 0.64 -8.41
N VAL A 195 -0.40 1.88 -8.44
CA VAL A 195 0.84 2.32 -7.79
C VAL A 195 0.45 3.24 -6.64
N SER A 196 0.98 2.95 -5.44
CA SER A 196 0.73 3.75 -4.24
C SER A 196 1.85 4.76 -4.04
N THR A 197 1.47 6.02 -3.91
CA THR A 197 2.36 7.12 -3.51
C THR A 197 1.92 7.65 -2.15
N VAL A 198 2.87 7.93 -1.27
CA VAL A 198 2.57 8.46 0.06
C VAL A 198 2.60 9.98 0.01
N GLY A 199 1.47 10.62 0.29
CA GLY A 199 1.37 12.07 0.35
C GLY A 199 1.82 12.60 1.71
N LYS A 200 1.18 12.11 2.79
CA LYS A 200 1.42 12.58 4.15
C LYS A 200 1.52 11.42 5.13
N VAL A 201 2.41 11.56 6.09
CA VAL A 201 2.49 10.68 7.26
C VAL A 201 2.46 11.53 8.52
N THR A 202 1.54 11.20 9.41
CA THR A 202 1.41 11.84 10.73
C THR A 202 1.69 10.80 11.79
N VAL A 203 2.58 11.11 12.73
CA VAL A 203 2.92 10.23 13.85
C VAL A 203 2.62 10.96 15.15
N GLY A 204 1.88 10.29 16.04
CA GLY A 204 1.54 10.83 17.35
C GLY A 204 1.51 9.75 18.43
N PRO A 205 1.25 10.15 19.68
CA PRO A 205 1.03 9.20 20.77
C PRO A 205 -0.08 8.21 20.40
N ALA A 206 0.09 6.94 20.79
CA ALA A 206 -0.98 5.96 20.63
C ALA A 206 -2.11 6.26 21.63
N ASP A 207 -3.29 6.59 21.11
CA ASP A 207 -4.50 6.90 21.88
C ASP A 207 -5.52 5.76 21.88
N ASP A 208 -5.18 4.57 21.36
CA ASP A 208 -6.08 3.42 21.19
C ASP A 208 -6.13 2.52 22.43
N ASP A 209 -7.32 2.11 22.85
CA ASP A 209 -7.60 1.28 24.04
C ASP A 209 -6.72 0.01 24.11
N ARG A 210 -6.38 -0.58 22.97
CA ARG A 210 -5.58 -1.82 22.90
C ARG A 210 -4.16 -1.67 23.44
N VAL A 211 -3.63 -0.44 23.37
CA VAL A 211 -2.25 -0.12 23.75
C VAL A 211 -2.16 1.01 24.76
N ARG A 212 -3.25 1.73 25.04
CA ARG A 212 -3.31 2.80 26.05
C ARG A 212 -2.93 2.32 27.45
N SER A 213 -3.20 1.06 27.77
CA SER A 213 -2.79 0.42 29.05
C SER A 213 -1.31 0.03 29.08
N GLN A 214 -0.66 -0.03 27.91
CA GLN A 214 0.77 -0.33 27.80
C GLN A 214 1.55 0.98 27.88
N MET A 215 2.03 1.28 29.09
CA MET A 215 2.85 2.46 29.35
C MET A 215 4.10 2.46 28.45
N ASP A 216 4.41 3.64 27.91
CA ASP A 216 5.68 3.91 27.22
C ASP A 216 6.84 3.73 28.22
N THR A 217 7.91 3.12 27.75
CA THR A 217 9.15 2.92 28.51
C THR A 217 10.34 3.50 27.74
N PRO A 218 11.49 3.74 28.38
CA PRO A 218 12.69 4.22 27.68
C PRO A 218 13.20 3.31 26.55
N LEU A 219 12.76 2.04 26.53
CA LEU A 219 13.16 1.03 25.54
C LEU A 219 12.07 0.75 24.50
N ARG A 220 10.83 1.20 24.73
CA ARG A 220 9.68 0.86 23.89
C ARG A 220 8.60 1.90 24.04
N VAL A 221 8.09 2.38 22.91
CA VAL A 221 6.96 3.29 22.86
C VAL A 221 5.92 2.87 21.82
N TRP A 222 4.66 3.21 22.06
CA TRP A 222 3.58 3.02 21.09
C TRP A 222 3.24 4.31 20.37
N ARG A 223 3.19 4.26 19.03
CA ARG A 223 2.87 5.41 18.18
C ARG A 223 1.74 5.09 17.22
N LYS A 224 0.79 6.01 17.12
CA LYS A 224 -0.24 6.01 16.08
C LYS A 224 0.33 6.66 14.84
N VAL A 225 0.28 5.93 13.74
CA VAL A 225 0.79 6.36 12.43
C VAL A 225 -0.38 6.42 11.47
N THR A 226 -0.68 7.63 10.99
CA THR A 226 -1.68 7.85 9.95
C THR A 226 -0.97 8.12 8.65
N VAL A 227 -1.25 7.29 7.64
CA VAL A 227 -0.64 7.36 6.30
C VAL A 227 -1.73 7.71 5.31
N GLU A 228 -1.54 8.81 4.59
CA GLU A 228 -2.37 9.18 3.44
C GLU A 228 -1.64 8.73 2.17
N THR A 229 -2.26 7.78 1.47
CA THR A 229 -1.76 7.23 0.20
C THR A 229 -2.67 7.64 -0.94
N THR A 230 -2.08 8.00 -2.06
CA THR A 230 -2.78 8.14 -3.33
C THR A 230 -2.44 6.93 -4.19
N VAL A 231 -3.45 6.14 -4.51
CA VAL A 231 -3.32 4.98 -5.39
C VAL A 231 -3.73 5.39 -6.80
N ALA A 232 -2.79 5.27 -7.74
CA ALA A 232 -3.01 5.54 -9.16
C ALA A 232 -2.99 4.22 -9.94
N GLY A 233 -4.14 3.78 -10.44
CA GLY A 233 -4.29 2.60 -11.29
C GLY A 233 -5.50 2.75 -12.22
N TYR A 234 -6.29 1.70 -12.39
CA TYR A 234 -7.57 1.77 -13.13
C TYR A 234 -8.58 2.74 -12.50
N ARG A 235 -8.50 2.92 -11.18
CA ARG A 235 -9.22 3.93 -10.42
C ARG A 235 -8.21 4.76 -9.63
N LYS A 236 -8.42 6.07 -9.59
CA LYS A 236 -7.65 6.98 -8.72
C LYS A 236 -8.44 7.20 -7.45
N TYR A 237 -7.85 6.88 -6.31
CA TYR A 237 -8.46 7.14 -5.02
C TYR A 237 -7.39 7.47 -3.98
N ASN A 238 -7.82 8.21 -2.97
CA ASN A 238 -7.02 8.46 -1.78
C ASN A 238 -7.48 7.49 -0.69
N GLU A 239 -6.52 6.92 0.00
CA GLU A 239 -6.73 6.04 1.12
C GLU A 239 -6.01 6.59 2.35
N THR A 240 -6.64 6.45 3.52
CA THR A 240 -6.03 6.81 4.79
C THR A 240 -5.97 5.56 5.65
N LYS A 241 -4.74 5.12 5.97
CA LYS A 241 -4.49 3.99 6.87
C LYS A 241 -4.07 4.51 8.24
N VAL A 242 -4.63 3.94 9.29
CA VAL A 242 -4.24 4.22 10.67
C VAL A 242 -3.66 2.95 11.27
N LEU A 243 -2.40 3.03 11.67
CA LEU A 243 -1.62 1.91 12.18
C LEU A 243 -1.14 2.22 13.59
N LEU A 244 -1.10 1.20 14.45
CA LEU A 244 -0.45 1.29 15.74
C LEU A 244 0.90 0.59 15.63
N THR A 245 1.96 1.34 15.90
CA THR A 245 3.34 0.85 15.77
C THR A 245 4.01 0.82 17.13
N GLU A 246 4.56 -0.33 17.48
CA GLU A 246 5.49 -0.47 18.59
C GLU A 246 6.86 -0.12 18.05
N VAL A 247 7.45 0.95 18.58
CA VAL A 247 8.81 1.36 18.26
C VAL A 247 9.69 1.03 19.46
N MET A 248 10.72 0.22 19.24
CA MET A 248 11.61 -0.24 20.29
C MET A 248 13.04 0.20 20.01
N ARG A 249 13.81 0.26 21.08
CA ARG A 249 15.20 0.64 21.05
C ARG A 249 16.07 -0.58 20.75
N ASP A 250 16.88 -0.47 19.71
CA ASP A 250 17.91 -1.43 19.32
C ASP A 250 19.27 -0.75 19.47
N GLY A 251 19.93 -1.00 20.61
CA GLY A 251 21.10 -0.23 21.04
C GLY A 251 20.77 1.25 21.29
N ASN A 252 21.24 2.12 20.39
CA ASN A 252 21.01 3.57 20.45
C ASN A 252 20.03 4.09 19.40
N GLU A 253 19.41 3.19 18.63
CA GLU A 253 18.53 3.52 17.52
C GLU A 253 17.10 3.04 17.80
N TRP A 254 16.11 3.80 17.32
CA TRP A 254 14.71 3.40 17.38
C TRP A 254 14.31 2.67 16.11
N ARG A 255 13.66 1.51 16.25
CA ARG A 255 13.19 0.68 15.14
C ARG A 255 11.77 0.20 15.38
N VAL A 256 10.98 0.06 14.31
CA VAL A 256 9.63 -0.49 14.39
C VAL A 256 9.74 -2.00 14.63
N GLY A 257 9.17 -2.47 15.74
CA GLY A 257 9.22 -3.87 16.18
C GLY A 257 7.92 -4.63 15.98
N ARG A 258 6.79 -3.95 16.04
CA ARG A 258 5.45 -4.55 15.84
C ARG A 258 4.51 -3.52 15.24
N ILE A 259 3.55 -4.01 14.45
CA ILE A 259 2.48 -3.20 13.86
C ILE A 259 1.16 -3.91 14.13
N LEU A 260 0.15 -3.14 14.53
CA LEU A 260 -1.24 -3.59 14.66
C LEU A 260 -2.11 -2.81 13.67
N GLY A 261 -3.02 -3.51 13.01
CA GLY A 261 -3.94 -2.92 12.02
C GLY A 261 -3.45 -2.96 10.57
N VAL A 262 -2.55 -3.87 10.22
CA VAL A 262 -2.15 -4.17 8.83
C VAL A 262 -3.15 -5.11 8.18
#